data_AF-A0A7M3MS78-F1
#
_entry.id   AF-A0A7M3MS78-F1
#
_cell.length_a   1.000
_cell.length_b   1.000
_cell.length_c   1.000
_cell.angle_alpha   90.00
_cell.angle_beta   90.00
_cell.angle_gamma   90.00
#
_symmetry.space_group_name_H-M   'P 1'
#
loop_
_entity.id
_entity.type
_entity.pdbx_description
1 polymer ?
#
loop_
_entity_poly.entity_id
_entity_poly.type
_entity_poly.pdbx_seq_one_letter_code
_entity_poly.pdbx_strand_id
1 'polypeptide(L)'
;MIRIGWFQTVVGAGILLLWPVLILAGEVPELEAGQRDIWFHIAAEVLTGLLLVVGGALLLRRGDAGARMLSTFALGALLYTGINSAGYYAELGEWLPAGLLVAVSVLAAWAFAVLLRTPTPTVERVAARPRPPA
;
A
#
# COMPACT_ATOMS: atom_id res chain seq x y z
N MET A 1 3.39 7.54 12.25
CA MET A 1 4.08 7.66 10.95
C MET A 1 5.08 6.53 10.74
N ILE A 2 6.08 6.32 11.61
CA ILE A 2 7.09 5.25 11.44
C ILE A 2 6.46 3.84 11.23
N ARG A 3 5.50 3.45 12.08
CA ARG A 3 4.81 2.14 11.95
C ARG A 3 4.10 1.97 10.61
N ILE A 4 3.45 3.04 10.11
CA ILE A 4 2.75 3.04 8.82
C ILE A 4 3.77 2.97 7.68
N GLY A 5 4.89 3.70 7.79
CA GLY A 5 5.97 3.63 6.81
C GLY A 5 6.54 2.22 6.66
N TRP A 6 6.84 1.54 7.77
CA TRP A 6 7.29 0.15 7.74
C TRP A 6 6.23 -0.79 7.18
N PHE A 7 4.97 -0.66 7.61
CA PHE A 7 3.86 -1.45 7.07
C PHE A 7 3.77 -1.33 5.55
N GLN A 8 3.78 -0.10 5.01
CA GLN A 8 3.72 0.11 3.56
C GLN A 8 4.94 -0.46 2.84
N THR A 9 6.15 -0.23 3.35
CA THR A 9 7.37 -0.73 2.70
C THR A 9 7.40 -2.27 2.68
N VAL A 10 7.03 -2.93 3.77
CA VAL A 10 7.03 -4.41 3.84
C VAL A 10 5.94 -4.99 2.95
N VAL A 11 4.71 -4.49 3.02
CA VAL A 11 3.61 -4.98 2.17
C VAL A 11 3.89 -4.71 0.70
N GLY A 12 4.36 -3.51 0.35
CA GLY A 12 4.69 -3.16 -1.02
C GLY A 12 5.82 -4.03 -1.60
N ALA A 13 6.88 -4.27 -0.83
CA ALA A 13 7.94 -5.20 -1.24
C ALA A 13 7.42 -6.63 -1.39
N GLY A 14 6.54 -7.07 -0.48
CA GLY A 14 5.87 -8.37 -0.56
C GLY A 14 5.09 -8.54 -1.87
N ILE A 15 4.27 -7.56 -2.25
CA ILE A 15 3.51 -7.57 -3.51
C ILE A 15 4.45 -7.64 -4.73
N LEU A 16 5.53 -6.84 -4.74
CA LEU A 16 6.49 -6.83 -5.84
C LEU A 16 7.28 -8.15 -5.97
N LEU A 17 7.51 -8.85 -4.85
CA LEU A 17 8.16 -10.16 -4.85
C LEU A 17 7.19 -11.30 -5.17
N LEU A 18 5.92 -11.16 -4.78
CA LEU A 18 4.90 -12.19 -4.99
C LEU A 18 4.73 -12.52 -6.48
N TRP A 19 4.52 -11.51 -7.33
CA TRP A 19 4.25 -11.72 -8.75
C TRP A 19 5.34 -12.51 -9.50
N PRO A 20 6.64 -12.13 -9.45
CA PRO A 20 7.66 -12.92 -10.10
C PRO A 20 7.75 -14.34 -9.53
N VAL A 21 7.51 -14.54 -8.22
CA VAL A 21 7.51 -15.89 -7.62
C VAL A 21 6.37 -16.74 -8.17
N LEU A 22 5.13 -16.23 -8.21
CA LEU A 22 3.98 -16.97 -8.72
C LEU A 22 4.12 -17.29 -10.22
N ILE A 23 4.59 -16.32 -11.01
CA ILE A 23 4.81 -16.49 -12.45
C ILE A 23 5.88 -17.57 -12.71
N LEU A 24 7.01 -17.52 -11.99
CA LEU A 24 8.08 -18.51 -12.15
C LEU A 24 7.69 -19.90 -11.63
N ALA A 25 6.78 -19.98 -10.66
CA ALA A 25 6.26 -21.24 -10.14
C ALA A 25 5.15 -21.85 -11.02
N GLY A 26 4.62 -21.12 -12.00
CA GLY A 26 3.48 -21.56 -12.80
C GLY A 26 2.14 -21.52 -12.05
N GLU A 27 2.07 -20.77 -10.95
CA GLU A 27 0.89 -20.69 -10.05
C GLU A 27 -0.08 -19.59 -10.49
N VAL A 28 -0.11 -19.25 -11.78
CA VAL A 28 -1.01 -18.24 -12.37
C VAL A 28 -1.68 -18.83 -13.61
N PRO A 29 -2.69 -19.71 -13.45
CA PRO A 29 -3.32 -20.45 -14.54
C PRO A 29 -3.97 -19.55 -15.61
N GLU A 30 -4.36 -18.32 -15.24
CA GLU A 30 -4.92 -17.31 -16.15
C GLU A 30 -3.95 -16.90 -17.25
N LEU A 31 -2.64 -16.92 -16.97
CA LEU A 31 -1.62 -16.62 -17.96
C LEU A 31 -1.54 -17.70 -19.04
N GLU A 32 -1.61 -18.97 -18.63
CA GLU A 32 -1.64 -20.11 -19.56
C GLU A 32 -2.94 -20.14 -20.37
N ALA A 33 -4.06 -19.78 -19.74
CA ALA A 33 -5.36 -19.65 -20.38
C ALA A 33 -5.48 -18.43 -21.32
N GLY A 34 -4.44 -17.58 -21.41
CA GLY A 34 -4.40 -16.42 -22.31
C GLY A 34 -5.38 -15.30 -21.94
N GLN A 35 -5.79 -15.24 -20.66
CA GLN A 35 -6.69 -14.19 -20.18
C GLN A 35 -5.96 -12.83 -20.14
N ARG A 36 -6.67 -11.75 -20.46
CA ARG A 36 -6.06 -10.41 -20.59
C ARG A 36 -6.19 -9.58 -19.32
N ASP A 37 -7.25 -9.79 -18.57
CA ASP A 37 -7.56 -9.14 -17.30
C ASP A 37 -6.51 -9.41 -16.23
N ILE A 38 -5.93 -10.61 -16.18
CA ILE A 38 -4.82 -10.93 -15.26
C ILE A 38 -3.62 -9.99 -15.45
N TRP A 39 -3.29 -9.60 -16.69
CA TRP A 39 -2.19 -8.66 -16.93
C TRP A 39 -2.48 -7.26 -16.36
N PHE A 40 -3.73 -6.80 -16.45
CA PHE A 40 -4.14 -5.54 -15.85
C PHE A 40 -4.16 -5.63 -14.32
N HIS A 41 -4.54 -6.80 -13.77
CA HIS A 41 -4.47 -7.06 -12.34
C HIS A 41 -3.02 -7.02 -11.81
N ILE A 42 -2.10 -7.72 -12.47
CA ILE A 42 -0.65 -7.67 -12.18
C ILE A 42 -0.14 -6.23 -12.25
N ALA A 43 -0.48 -5.50 -13.30
CA ALA A 43 -0.05 -4.11 -13.46
C ALA A 43 -0.55 -3.21 -12.32
N ALA A 44 -1.82 -3.37 -11.90
CA ALA A 44 -2.39 -2.63 -10.79
C ALA A 44 -1.67 -2.93 -9.47
N GLU A 45 -1.37 -4.20 -9.20
CA GLU A 45 -0.67 -4.61 -7.99
C GLU A 45 0.80 -4.19 -7.99
N VAL A 46 1.51 -4.29 -9.12
CA VAL A 46 2.89 -3.80 -9.25
C VAL A 46 2.95 -2.29 -9.03
N LEU A 47 2.06 -1.51 -9.65
CA LEU A 47 1.97 -0.06 -9.42
C LEU A 47 1.67 0.24 -7.94
N THR A 48 0.74 -0.50 -7.33
CA THR A 48 0.43 -0.37 -5.90
C THR A 48 1.65 -0.67 -5.03
N GLY A 49 2.39 -1.75 -5.30
CA GLY A 49 3.60 -2.14 -4.59
C GLY A 49 4.69 -1.07 -4.68
N LEU A 50 4.93 -0.52 -5.87
CA LEU A 50 5.89 0.58 -6.07
C LEU A 50 5.49 1.83 -5.28
N LEU A 51 4.21 2.23 -5.34
CA LEU A 51 3.70 3.38 -4.60
C LEU A 51 3.82 3.18 -3.08
N LEU A 52 3.57 1.97 -2.58
CA LEU A 52 3.71 1.62 -1.16
C LEU A 52 5.17 1.66 -0.70
N VAL A 53 6.10 1.11 -1.48
CA VAL A 53 7.53 1.13 -1.15
C VAL A 53 8.05 2.57 -1.12
N VAL A 54 7.76 3.35 -2.16
CA VAL A 54 8.21 4.75 -2.24
C VAL A 54 7.54 5.61 -1.17
N GLY A 55 6.21 5.51 -1.01
CA GLY A 55 5.47 6.24 0.02
C GLY A 55 5.96 5.91 1.43
N GLY A 56 6.07 4.61 1.75
CA GLY A 56 6.58 4.13 3.02
C GLY A 56 8.00 4.62 3.33
N ALA A 57 8.92 4.53 2.35
CA ALA A 57 10.28 5.02 2.49
C ALA A 57 10.34 6.54 2.73
N LEU A 58 9.50 7.32 2.04
CA LEU A 58 9.42 8.77 2.25
C LEU A 58 8.81 9.11 3.62
N LEU A 59 7.82 8.35 4.10
CA LEU A 59 7.29 8.52 5.46
C LEU A 59 8.35 8.23 6.53
N LEU A 60 9.18 7.21 6.33
CA LEU A 60 10.27 6.86 7.24
C LEU A 60 11.38 7.92 7.25
N ARG A 61 11.68 8.53 6.09
CA ARG A 61 12.79 9.50 5.96
C ARG A 61 12.43 10.93 6.39
N ARG A 62 11.26 11.44 5.95
CA ARG A 62 10.92 12.86 6.10
C ARG A 62 9.54 13.12 6.69
N GLY A 63 8.57 12.26 6.43
CA GLY A 63 7.21 12.40 6.98
C GLY A 63 6.49 13.72 6.64
N ASP A 64 6.94 14.44 5.60
CA ASP A 64 6.39 15.73 5.17
C ASP A 64 5.03 15.59 4.47
N ALA A 65 4.44 16.71 4.06
CA ALA A 65 3.11 16.72 3.43
C ALA A 65 3.05 15.88 2.15
N GLY A 66 4.11 15.94 1.32
CA GLY A 66 4.20 15.15 0.09
C GLY A 66 4.31 13.65 0.37
N ALA A 67 5.16 13.26 1.35
CA ALA A 67 5.28 11.89 1.80
C ALA A 67 3.95 11.34 2.33
N ARG A 68 3.21 12.13 3.12
CA ARG A 68 1.88 11.77 3.61
C ARG A 68 0.88 11.63 2.47
N MET A 69 0.83 12.58 1.53
CA MET A 69 -0.09 12.52 0.39
C MET A 69 0.12 11.26 -0.46
N LEU A 70 1.36 10.99 -0.88
CA LEU A 70 1.69 9.79 -1.66
C LEU A 70 1.35 8.52 -0.89
N SER A 71 1.65 8.49 0.41
CA SER A 71 1.37 7.31 1.25
C SER A 71 -0.11 7.05 1.44
N THR A 72 -0.91 8.11 1.65
CA THR A 72 -2.37 8.00 1.72
C THR A 72 -2.93 7.49 0.39
N PHE A 73 -2.45 7.99 -0.75
CA PHE A 73 -2.84 7.48 -2.06
C PHE A 73 -2.51 5.99 -2.23
N ALA A 74 -1.28 5.59 -1.89
CA ALA A 74 -0.84 4.19 -1.97
C ALA A 74 -1.66 3.25 -1.06
N LEU A 75 -2.07 3.71 0.13
CA LEU A 75 -2.94 2.94 1.03
C LEU A 75 -4.36 2.77 0.46
N GLY A 76 -4.87 3.77 -0.25
CA GLY A 76 -6.14 3.67 -0.98
C GLY A 76 -6.07 2.63 -2.11
N ALA A 77 -4.97 2.64 -2.88
CA ALA A 77 -4.72 1.62 -3.89
C ALA A 77 -4.60 0.20 -3.29
N LEU A 78 -3.90 0.08 -2.15
CA LEU A 78 -3.79 -1.19 -1.41
C LEU A 78 -5.16 -1.68 -0.92
N LEU A 79 -6.00 -0.79 -0.37
CA LEU A 79 -7.34 -1.13 0.08
C LEU A 79 -8.20 -1.66 -1.08
N TYR A 80 -8.17 -0.97 -2.23
CA TYR A 80 -8.90 -1.42 -3.42
C TYR A 80 -8.41 -2.80 -3.89
N THR A 81 -7.11 -2.95 -4.11
CA THR A 81 -6.56 -4.19 -4.66
C THR A 81 -6.74 -5.35 -3.69
N GLY A 82 -6.55 -5.15 -2.38
CA GLY A 82 -6.73 -6.20 -1.38
C GLY A 82 -8.17 -6.70 -1.30
N ILE A 83 -9.17 -5.81 -1.42
CA ILE A 83 -10.59 -6.23 -1.50
C ILE A 83 -10.84 -7.01 -2.79
N ASN A 84 -10.34 -6.53 -3.93
CA ASN A 84 -10.52 -7.19 -5.22
C ASN A 84 -9.91 -8.60 -5.21
N SER A 85 -8.67 -8.75 -4.75
CA SER A 85 -7.96 -10.03 -4.68
C SER A 85 -8.60 -10.99 -3.66
N ALA A 86 -9.14 -10.48 -2.55
CA ALA A 86 -9.85 -11.32 -1.58
C ALA A 86 -11.12 -11.97 -2.18
N GLY A 87 -11.86 -11.24 -3.01
CA GLY A 87 -13.02 -11.77 -3.72
C GLY A 87 -12.63 -12.89 -4.68
N TYR A 88 -11.55 -12.71 -5.43
CA TYR A 88 -11.01 -13.74 -6.33
C TYR A 88 -10.68 -15.05 -5.59
N TYR A 89 -9.92 -14.98 -4.48
CA TYR A 89 -9.60 -16.19 -3.70
C TYR A 89 -10.84 -16.83 -3.05
N ALA A 90 -11.85 -16.04 -2.69
CA ALA A 90 -13.11 -16.57 -2.18
C ALA A 90 -13.87 -17.39 -3.24
N GLU A 91 -13.89 -16.93 -4.51
CA GLU A 91 -14.48 -17.67 -5.63
C GLU A 91 -13.76 -18.99 -5.91
N LEU A 92 -12.43 -19.03 -5.70
CA LEU A 92 -11.65 -20.27 -5.76
C LEU A 92 -11.86 -21.21 -4.56
N GLY A 93 -12.62 -20.78 -3.54
CA GLY A 93 -12.81 -21.51 -2.28
C GLY A 93 -11.62 -21.44 -1.32
N GLU A 94 -10.63 -20.61 -1.62
CA GLU A 94 -9.40 -20.43 -0.84
C GLU A 94 -9.58 -19.35 0.25
N TRP A 95 -10.29 -19.71 1.31
CA TRP A 95 -10.67 -18.76 2.36
C TRP A 95 -9.51 -18.21 3.21
N LEU A 96 -8.40 -18.94 3.31
CA LEU A 96 -7.23 -18.48 4.07
C LEU A 96 -6.55 -17.25 3.42
N PRO A 97 -6.11 -17.29 2.15
CA PRO A 97 -5.56 -16.11 1.49
C PRO A 97 -6.58 -14.98 1.37
N ALA A 98 -7.87 -15.29 1.11
CA ALA A 98 -8.93 -14.29 1.11
C ALA A 98 -9.03 -13.54 2.45
N GLY A 99 -9.04 -14.27 3.58
CA GLY A 99 -9.08 -13.69 4.92
C GLY A 99 -7.86 -12.84 5.25
N LEU A 100 -6.65 -13.26 4.83
CA LEU A 100 -5.42 -12.49 5.02
C LEU A 100 -5.46 -11.16 4.25
N LEU A 101 -5.95 -11.17 3.01
CA LEU A 101 -6.10 -9.97 2.19
C LEU A 101 -7.14 -9.01 2.79
N VAL A 102 -8.25 -9.53 3.31
CA VAL A 102 -9.22 -8.71 4.08
C VAL A 102 -8.57 -8.08 5.30
N ALA A 103 -7.76 -8.82 6.07
CA ALA A 103 -7.07 -8.28 7.23
C ALA A 103 -6.08 -7.17 6.84
N VAL A 104 -5.31 -7.36 5.77
CA VAL A 104 -4.41 -6.33 5.22
C VAL A 104 -5.20 -5.09 4.76
N SER A 105 -6.34 -5.29 4.10
CA SER A 105 -7.24 -4.20 3.68
C SER A 105 -7.77 -3.40 4.87
N VAL A 106 -8.16 -4.05 5.97
CA VAL A 106 -8.58 -3.37 7.20
C VAL A 106 -7.44 -2.55 7.81
N LEU A 107 -6.22 -3.10 7.86
CA LEU A 107 -5.04 -2.37 8.32
C LEU A 107 -4.71 -1.18 7.40
N ALA A 108 -4.87 -1.33 6.09
CA ALA A 108 -4.69 -0.26 5.12
C ALA A 108 -5.71 0.87 5.33
N ALA A 109 -7.00 0.53 5.51
CA ALA A 109 -8.06 1.50 5.80
C ALA A 109 -7.80 2.26 7.11
N TRP A 110 -7.36 1.54 8.16
CA TRP A 110 -6.98 2.17 9.42
C TRP A 110 -5.80 3.13 9.25
N ALA A 111 -4.73 2.70 8.59
CA ALA A 111 -3.56 3.53 8.34
C ALA A 111 -3.90 4.78 7.50
N PHE A 112 -4.76 4.61 6.49
CA PHE A 112 -5.28 5.67 5.65
C PHE A 112 -6.02 6.73 6.48
N ALA A 113 -6.93 6.30 7.35
CA ALA A 113 -7.68 7.20 8.23
C ALA A 113 -6.77 7.96 9.21
N VAL A 114 -5.72 7.31 9.73
CA VAL A 114 -4.73 7.96 10.60
C VAL A 114 -3.95 9.05 9.85
N LEU A 115 -3.49 8.77 8.63
CA LEU A 115 -2.74 9.76 7.84
C LEU A 115 -3.61 10.94 7.42
N LEU A 116 -4.88 10.71 7.04
CA LEU A 116 -5.82 11.78 6.69
C LEU A 116 -6.07 12.76 7.85
N ARG A 117 -6.13 12.25 9.08
CA ARG A 117 -6.38 13.08 10.27
C ARG A 117 -5.14 13.79 10.79
N THR A 118 -3.96 13.50 10.26
CA THR A 118 -2.71 14.08 10.73
C THR A 118 -2.54 15.50 10.16
N PRO A 119 -2.57 16.56 10.99
CA PRO A 119 -2.43 17.92 10.51
C PRO A 119 -1.08 18.14 9.85
N THR A 120 -1.08 18.81 8.70
CA THR A 120 0.16 19.35 8.13
C THR A 120 0.55 20.60 8.91
N PRO A 121 1.76 20.70 9.49
CA PRO A 121 2.20 21.95 10.08
C PRO A 121 2.23 23.03 8.99
N THR A 122 1.38 24.04 9.10
CA THR A 122 1.38 25.19 8.19
C THR A 122 2.65 26.01 8.41
N VAL A 123 3.18 26.61 7.35
CA VAL A 123 4.38 27.49 7.39
C VAL A 123 4.23 28.57 8.47
N GLU A 124 3.01 29.10 8.65
CA GLU A 124 2.64 30.08 9.68
C GLU A 124 2.92 29.61 11.12
N ARG A 125 2.68 28.33 11.44
CA ARG A 125 2.94 27.78 12.79
C ARG A 125 4.43 27.58 13.07
N VAL A 126 5.23 27.39 12.03
CA VAL A 126 6.69 27.28 12.16
C VAL A 126 7.30 28.67 12.36
N ALA A 127 6.78 29.70 11.67
CA ALA A 127 7.20 31.09 11.83
C ALA A 127 6.80 31.70 13.19
N ALA A 128 5.69 31.24 13.79
CA ALA A 128 5.22 31.72 15.09
C ALA A 128 5.94 31.11 16.31
N ARG A 129 6.91 30.19 16.12
CA ARG A 129 7.71 29.68 17.25
C ARG A 129 8.66 30.78 17.77
N PRO A 130 8.64 31.10 19.07
CA PRO A 130 9.59 32.06 19.63
C PRO A 130 11.01 31.53 19.40
N ARG A 131 11.90 32.40 18.89
CA ARG A 131 13.32 32.07 18.78
C ARG A 131 13.89 31.88 20.19
N PRO A 132 14.77 30.88 20.40
CA PRO A 132 15.44 30.74 21.69
C PRO A 132 16.23 32.03 22.01
N PRO A 133 16.29 32.45 23.29
CA PRO A 133 17.11 33.58 23.69
C PRO A 133 18.59 33.29 23.37
N ALA A 134 19.29 34.34 22.90
CA ALA A 134 20.69 34.32 22.50
C ALA A 134 21.65 34.10 23.68
#